data_AF-A0A960AVL2-F1
#
_entry.id   AF-A0A960AVL2-F1
#
_cell.length_a   1.000
_cell.length_b   1.000
_cell.length_c   1.000
_cell.angle_alpha   90.00
_cell.angle_beta   90.00
_cell.angle_gamma   90.00
#
_symmetry.space_group_name_H-M   'P 1'
#
loop_
_entity.id
_entity.type
_entity.pdbx_description
1 polymer ?
#
loop_
_entity_poly.entity_id
_entity_poly.type
_entity_poly.pdbx_seq_one_letter_code
_entity_poly.pdbx_strand_id
1 'polypeptide(L)'
;MAALRHTAASVVAASAVLLTGQPGVATADPAAASQGPQQGFRAAADIAADVYREERRSVLAHYGEASREAQDILAATLQHAPTSAQRQAAWSRYKASTAQVRAEANSQMKGARESFRNTVSQARRQFGLEPTVTAGTLPGGPLWTARETAGA
;
A
#
# COMPACT_ATOMS: atom_id res chain seq x y z
N MET A 1 28.57 35.00 -15.49
CA MET A 1 28.79 33.81 -16.35
C MET A 1 27.81 32.74 -15.91
N ALA A 2 26.98 32.29 -16.86
CA ALA A 2 26.17 31.06 -16.99
C ALA A 2 25.57 30.38 -15.73
N ALA A 3 24.37 29.83 -15.70
CA ALA A 3 23.15 29.83 -16.51
C ALA A 3 22.19 28.87 -15.77
N LEU A 4 20.88 29.14 -15.79
CA LEU A 4 19.79 28.16 -15.73
C LEU A 4 19.81 27.13 -14.58
N ARG A 5 19.08 27.47 -13.51
CA ARG A 5 18.28 26.48 -12.74
C ARG A 5 16.83 26.94 -12.65
N HIS A 6 16.24 27.20 -13.82
CA HIS A 6 14.80 27.23 -14.01
C HIS A 6 14.30 25.78 -14.08
N THR A 7 14.00 25.15 -12.93
CA THR A 7 13.23 23.90 -12.88
C THR A 7 12.72 23.58 -11.46
N ALA A 8 12.34 24.59 -10.68
CA ALA A 8 11.73 24.39 -9.36
C ALA A 8 10.25 24.80 -9.27
N ALA A 9 9.65 25.26 -10.37
CA ALA A 9 8.31 25.87 -10.35
C ALA A 9 7.30 25.34 -11.39
N SER A 10 7.61 24.25 -12.13
CA SER A 10 6.80 23.84 -13.29
C SER A 10 6.29 22.40 -13.30
N VAL A 11 6.14 21.74 -12.14
CA VAL A 11 5.43 20.43 -12.06
C VAL A 11 4.32 20.44 -11.00
N VAL A 12 3.80 21.62 -10.66
CA VAL A 12 2.61 21.75 -9.77
C VAL A 12 1.33 22.03 -10.57
N ALA A 13 1.42 22.18 -11.90
CA ALA A 13 0.32 22.71 -12.73
C ALA A 13 -0.23 21.76 -13.81
N ALA A 14 0.05 20.45 -13.76
CA ALA A 14 -0.47 19.51 -14.75
C ALA A 14 -1.10 18.27 -14.10
N SER A 15 -2.04 18.50 -13.19
CA SER A 15 -3.24 17.68 -12.99
C SER A 15 -4.07 18.39 -11.94
N ALA A 16 -5.15 19.03 -12.39
CA ALA A 16 -6.20 19.53 -11.53
C ALA A 16 -6.84 18.35 -10.79
N VAL A 17 -6.23 17.93 -9.69
CA VAL A 17 -6.92 17.20 -8.62
C VAL A 17 -7.82 18.24 -7.98
N LEU A 18 -9.03 18.36 -8.53
CA LEU A 18 -10.09 19.18 -7.97
C LEU A 18 -10.27 18.77 -6.51
N LEU A 19 -10.11 19.78 -5.66
CA LEU A 19 -10.46 19.84 -4.25
C LEU A 19 -11.84 19.21 -4.00
N THR A 20 -11.88 17.92 -3.73
CA THR A 20 -12.84 17.30 -2.81
C THR A 20 -12.03 16.36 -1.92
N GLY A 21 -12.16 16.53 -0.61
CA GLY A 21 -11.44 15.75 0.40
C GLY A 21 -11.88 14.29 0.44
N GLN A 22 -11.55 13.51 -0.59
CA GLN A 22 -11.60 12.06 -0.56
C GLN A 22 -10.28 11.49 -1.08
N PRO A 23 -9.56 10.69 -0.28
CA PRO A 23 -8.42 9.94 -0.80
C PRO A 23 -8.95 8.86 -1.76
N GLY A 24 -8.49 8.87 -3.02
CA GLY A 24 -8.50 7.66 -3.85
C GLY A 24 -9.48 7.60 -5.03
N VAL A 25 -10.02 8.71 -5.54
CA VAL A 25 -10.79 8.67 -6.80
C VAL A 25 -9.91 9.16 -7.93
N ALA A 26 -9.35 8.23 -8.72
CA ALA A 26 -8.82 8.56 -10.04
C ALA A 26 -10.01 9.03 -10.89
N THR A 27 -10.12 10.33 -11.13
CA THR A 27 -11.12 10.88 -12.05
C THR A 27 -10.80 10.36 -13.44
N ALA A 28 -11.71 9.53 -13.98
CA ALA A 28 -11.58 9.01 -15.34
C ALA A 28 -11.46 10.17 -16.33
N ASP A 29 -10.36 10.20 -17.07
CA ASP A 29 -10.17 11.12 -18.19
C ASP A 29 -11.31 10.92 -19.20
N PRO A 30 -12.07 11.97 -19.59
CA PRO A 30 -13.14 11.86 -20.58
C PRO A 30 -12.67 11.34 -21.95
N ALA A 31 -11.36 11.39 -22.26
CA ALA A 31 -10.79 10.77 -23.45
C ALA A 31 -10.77 9.22 -23.41
N ALA A 32 -10.85 8.62 -22.21
CA ALA A 32 -10.94 7.17 -22.05
C ALA A 32 -12.33 6.61 -22.41
N ALA A 33 -13.35 7.47 -22.56
CA ALA A 33 -14.71 7.05 -22.92
C ALA A 33 -14.82 6.53 -24.37
N SER A 34 -13.87 6.87 -25.24
CA SER A 34 -13.80 6.37 -26.64
C SER A 34 -13.07 5.03 -26.77
N GLN A 35 -12.38 4.61 -25.71
CA GLN A 35 -11.62 3.38 -25.61
C GLN A 35 -12.51 2.39 -24.85
N GLY A 36 -12.99 1.32 -25.51
CA GLY A 36 -14.01 0.45 -24.94
C GLY A 36 -13.73 0.00 -23.49
N PRO A 37 -14.74 -0.45 -22.74
CA PRO A 37 -14.69 -0.64 -21.27
C PRO A 37 -13.48 -1.43 -20.75
N GLN A 38 -12.92 -2.34 -21.54
CA GLN A 38 -11.69 -3.07 -21.21
C GLN A 38 -10.43 -2.20 -21.18
N GLN A 39 -10.29 -1.22 -22.07
CA GLN A 39 -9.14 -0.30 -22.10
C GLN A 39 -9.20 0.68 -20.93
N GLY A 40 -10.37 1.26 -20.65
CA GLY A 40 -10.56 2.14 -19.49
C GLY A 40 -10.27 1.43 -18.16
N PHE A 41 -10.71 0.18 -18.01
CA PHE A 41 -10.38 -0.64 -16.84
C PHE A 41 -8.88 -0.93 -16.71
N ARG A 42 -8.20 -1.28 -17.82
CA ARG A 42 -6.75 -1.53 -17.81
C ARG A 42 -5.98 -0.30 -17.36
N ALA A 43 -6.31 0.87 -17.91
CA ALA A 43 -5.68 2.13 -17.51
C ALA A 43 -5.87 2.43 -16.01
N ALA A 44 -7.09 2.24 -15.48
CA ALA A 44 -7.36 2.42 -14.05
C ALA A 44 -6.61 1.41 -13.16
N ALA A 45 -6.53 0.15 -13.60
CA ALA A 45 -5.80 -0.90 -12.89
C ALA A 45 -4.28 -0.66 -12.91
N ASP A 46 -3.74 -0.15 -14.01
CA ASP A 46 -2.32 0.20 -14.14
C ASP A 46 -1.95 1.37 -13.21
N ILE A 47 -2.77 2.43 -13.17
CA ILE A 47 -2.60 3.55 -12.21
C ILE A 47 -2.65 3.03 -10.77
N ALA A 48 -3.63 2.18 -10.44
CA ALA A 48 -3.72 1.60 -9.10
C ALA A 48 -2.49 0.74 -8.75
N ALA A 49 -1.95 0.01 -9.72
CA ALA A 49 -0.73 -0.78 -9.56
C ALA A 49 0.50 0.10 -9.33
N ASP A 50 0.61 1.24 -10.02
CA ASP A 50 1.68 2.22 -9.81
C ASP A 50 1.64 2.81 -8.40
N VAL A 51 0.46 3.24 -7.94
CA VAL A 51 0.27 3.74 -6.57
C VAL A 51 0.68 2.68 -5.55
N TYR A 52 0.22 1.43 -5.70
CA TYR A 52 0.60 0.34 -4.81
C TYR A 52 2.12 0.06 -4.83
N ARG A 53 2.76 0.12 -6.00
CA ARG A 53 4.21 -0.07 -6.12
C ARG A 53 4.98 1.02 -5.38
N GLU A 54 4.54 2.26 -5.48
CA GLU A 54 5.17 3.39 -4.81
C GLU A 54 4.97 3.35 -3.29
N GLU A 55 3.75 3.08 -2.83
CA GLU A 55 3.46 2.84 -1.41
C GLU A 55 4.32 1.69 -0.87
N ARG A 56 4.39 0.56 -1.60
CA ARG A 56 5.27 -0.56 -1.24
C ARG A 56 6.72 -0.15 -1.11
N ARG A 57 7.24 0.63 -2.06
CA ARG A 57 8.62 1.11 -2.02
C ARG A 57 8.85 2.01 -0.80
N SER A 58 7.94 2.93 -0.54
CA SER A 58 8.01 3.86 0.60
C SER A 58 8.04 3.13 1.94
N VAL A 59 7.14 2.16 2.15
CA VAL A 59 7.11 1.38 3.40
C VAL A 59 8.38 0.56 3.59
N LEU A 60 8.91 -0.04 2.53
CA LEU A 60 10.16 -0.80 2.60
C LEU A 60 11.37 0.10 2.89
N ALA A 61 11.39 1.32 2.33
CA ALA A 61 12.42 2.30 2.64
C ALA A 61 12.38 2.71 4.11
N HIS A 62 11.20 3.05 4.62
CA HIS A 62 11.01 3.43 6.02
C HIS A 62 11.35 2.27 6.99
N TYR A 63 10.90 1.06 6.69
CA TYR A 63 11.27 -0.14 7.44
C TYR A 63 12.80 -0.34 7.49
N GLY A 64 13.47 -0.18 6.35
CA GLY A 64 14.93 -0.33 6.25
C GLY A 64 15.71 0.77 6.96
N GLU A 65 15.21 2.00 6.97
CA GLU A 65 15.78 3.12 7.72
C GLU A 65 15.61 2.91 9.23
N ALA A 66 14.39 2.68 9.70
CA ALA A 66 14.10 2.47 11.12
C ALA A 66 14.83 1.22 11.68
N SER A 67 14.98 0.17 10.87
CA SER A 67 15.76 -1.02 11.27
C SER A 67 17.26 -0.72 11.43
N ARG A 68 17.83 0.15 10.57
CA ARG A 68 19.23 0.59 10.69
C ARG A 68 19.42 1.47 11.91
N GLU A 69 18.53 2.44 12.11
CA GLU A 69 18.55 3.29 13.31
C GLU A 69 18.50 2.45 14.60
N ALA A 70 17.64 1.43 14.65
CA ALA A 70 17.58 0.52 15.80
C ALA A 70 18.89 -0.26 16.03
N GLN A 71 19.61 -0.63 14.95
CA GLN A 71 20.92 -1.28 15.04
C GLN A 71 21.99 -0.32 15.54
N ASP A 72 22.01 0.92 15.06
CA ASP A 72 22.96 1.95 15.48
C ASP A 72 22.76 2.30 16.96
N ILE A 73 21.51 2.43 17.41
CA ILE A 73 21.17 2.64 18.83
C ILE A 73 21.64 1.46 19.67
N LEU A 74 21.45 0.21 19.21
CA LEU A 74 21.94 -0.97 19.92
C LEU A 74 23.46 -0.93 20.04
N ALA A 75 24.18 -0.66 18.94
CA ALA A 75 25.64 -0.59 18.93
C ALA A 75 26.15 0.47 19.92
N ALA A 76 25.59 1.69 19.89
CA ALA A 76 25.93 2.76 20.82
C ALA A 76 25.62 2.37 22.29
N THR A 77 24.49 1.73 22.54
CA THR A 77 24.11 1.30 23.90
C THR A 77 25.06 0.22 24.42
N LEU A 78 25.49 -0.71 23.57
CA LEU A 78 26.40 -1.80 23.96
C LEU A 78 27.80 -1.28 24.31
N GLN A 79 28.27 -0.19 23.71
CA GLN A 79 29.55 0.45 24.07
C GLN A 79 29.59 0.93 25.53
N HIS A 80 28.44 1.28 26.09
CA HIS A 80 28.29 1.78 27.46
C HIS A 80 27.65 0.79 28.43
N ALA A 81 27.56 -0.50 28.06
CA ALA A 81 26.91 -1.54 28.86
C ALA A 81 27.95 -2.49 29.51
N PRO A 82 28.58 -2.11 30.65
CA PRO A 82 29.64 -2.89 31.27
C PRO A 82 29.16 -4.26 31.79
N THR A 83 27.89 -4.37 32.20
CA THR A 83 27.34 -5.60 32.79
C THR A 83 26.55 -6.44 31.79
N SER A 84 26.44 -7.74 32.07
CA SER A 84 25.57 -8.65 31.32
C SER A 84 24.10 -8.21 31.35
N ALA A 85 23.61 -7.77 32.51
CA ALA A 85 22.25 -7.27 32.69
C ALA A 85 21.95 -6.05 31.79
N GLN A 86 22.88 -5.09 31.71
CA GLN A 86 22.73 -3.93 30.82
C GLN A 86 22.74 -4.31 29.34
N ARG A 87 23.63 -5.23 28.93
CA ARG A 87 23.64 -5.74 27.55
C ARG A 87 22.35 -6.47 27.20
N GLN A 88 21.80 -7.26 28.12
CA GLN A 88 20.52 -7.94 27.93
C GLN A 88 19.36 -6.94 27.82
N ALA A 89 19.37 -5.87 28.64
CA ALA A 89 18.38 -4.81 28.54
C ALA A 89 18.45 -4.09 27.17
N ALA A 90 19.65 -3.79 26.67
CA ALA A 90 19.87 -3.22 25.34
C ALA A 90 19.30 -4.12 24.23
N TRP A 91 19.60 -5.42 24.28
CA TRP A 91 19.05 -6.41 23.35
C TRP A 91 17.53 -6.52 23.43
N SER A 92 16.95 -6.46 24.63
CA SER A 92 15.49 -6.50 24.82
C SER A 92 14.83 -5.29 24.17
N ARG A 93 15.37 -4.08 24.38
CA ARG A 93 14.89 -2.85 23.74
C ARG A 93 15.00 -2.92 22.22
N TYR A 94 16.12 -3.39 21.68
CA TYR A 94 16.30 -3.61 20.25
C TYR A 94 15.24 -4.54 19.67
N LYS A 95 15.01 -5.70 20.30
CA LYS A 95 13.96 -6.65 19.85
C LYS A 95 12.57 -6.04 19.88
N ALA A 96 12.24 -5.28 20.93
CA ALA A 96 10.94 -4.60 21.03
C ALA A 96 10.77 -3.56 19.90
N SER A 97 11.78 -2.71 19.68
CA SER A 97 11.73 -1.68 18.63
C SER A 97 11.59 -2.28 17.23
N THR A 98 12.37 -3.30 16.90
CA THR A 98 12.31 -3.95 15.58
C THR A 98 11.01 -4.73 15.37
N ALA A 99 10.42 -5.29 16.43
CA ALA A 99 9.10 -5.89 16.37
C ALA A 99 8.01 -4.85 16.07
N GLN A 100 8.08 -3.67 16.69
CA GLN A 100 7.17 -2.57 16.45
C GLN A 100 7.28 -2.06 15.00
N VAL A 101 8.50 -1.79 14.52
CA VAL A 101 8.76 -1.34 13.14
C VAL A 101 8.24 -2.35 12.11
N ARG A 102 8.40 -3.66 12.37
CA ARG A 102 7.83 -4.71 11.52
C ARG A 102 6.31 -4.72 11.54
N ALA A 103 5.70 -4.60 12.71
CA ALA A 103 4.24 -4.58 12.85
C ALA A 103 3.63 -3.39 12.10
N GLU A 104 4.26 -2.22 12.19
CA GLU A 104 3.88 -1.02 11.47
C GLU A 104 3.99 -1.20 9.95
N ALA A 105 5.13 -1.67 9.45
CA ALA A 105 5.30 -1.96 8.03
C ALA A 105 4.26 -2.95 7.50
N ASN A 106 3.95 -4.00 8.25
CA ASN A 106 2.90 -4.96 7.89
C ASN A 106 1.51 -4.32 7.84
N SER A 107 1.19 -3.45 8.80
CA SER A 107 -0.08 -2.72 8.84
C SER A 107 -0.22 -1.81 7.61
N GLN A 108 0.81 -1.02 7.30
CA GLN A 108 0.82 -0.14 6.13
C GLN A 108 0.71 -0.94 4.81
N MET A 109 1.42 -2.08 4.70
CA MET A 109 1.30 -2.96 3.53
C MET A 109 -0.08 -3.60 3.39
N LYS A 110 -0.76 -3.90 4.49
CA LYS A 110 -2.14 -4.39 4.46
C LYS A 110 -3.08 -3.30 3.93
N GLY A 111 -2.95 -2.07 4.43
CA GLY A 111 -3.73 -0.92 3.96
C GLY A 111 -3.53 -0.64 2.47
N ALA A 112 -2.28 -0.63 2.00
CA ALA A 112 -1.95 -0.46 0.58
C ALA A 112 -2.61 -1.53 -0.32
N ARG A 113 -2.60 -2.79 0.11
CA ARG A 113 -3.26 -3.89 -0.61
C ARG A 113 -4.78 -3.77 -0.62
N GLU A 114 -5.37 -3.30 0.48
CA GLU A 114 -6.81 -3.06 0.58
C GLU A 114 -7.23 -1.90 -0.34
N SER A 115 -6.48 -0.81 -0.33
CA SER A 115 -6.67 0.33 -1.24
C SER A 115 -6.64 -0.11 -2.70
N PHE A 116 -5.58 -0.81 -3.11
CA PHE A 116 -5.45 -1.35 -4.47
C PHE A 116 -6.66 -2.22 -4.88
N ARG A 117 -7.06 -3.18 -4.02
CA ARG A 117 -8.21 -4.05 -4.30
C ARG A 117 -9.51 -3.25 -4.44
N ASN A 118 -9.71 -2.24 -3.60
CA ASN A 118 -10.89 -1.39 -3.65
C ASN A 118 -10.92 -0.58 -4.94
N THR A 119 -9.81 0.05 -5.33
CA THR A 119 -9.71 0.82 -6.59
C THR A 119 -9.95 -0.06 -7.80
N VAL A 120 -9.34 -1.25 -7.87
CA VAL A 120 -9.58 -2.19 -8.98
C VAL A 120 -11.02 -2.67 -9.03
N SER A 121 -11.64 -2.95 -7.87
CA SER A 121 -13.06 -3.33 -7.80
C SER A 121 -13.98 -2.19 -8.25
N GLN A 122 -13.70 -0.95 -7.86
CA GLN A 122 -14.48 0.21 -8.28
C GLN A 122 -14.33 0.46 -9.79
N ALA A 123 -13.10 0.39 -10.32
CA ALA A 123 -12.86 0.49 -11.75
C ALA A 123 -13.63 -0.60 -12.51
N ARG A 124 -13.62 -1.84 -12.02
CA ARG A 124 -14.37 -2.94 -12.63
C ARG A 124 -15.87 -2.66 -12.71
N ARG A 125 -16.47 -2.08 -11.66
CA ARG A 125 -17.88 -1.62 -11.64
C ARG A 125 -18.14 -0.50 -12.62
N GLN A 126 -17.30 0.53 -12.61
CA GLN A 126 -17.44 1.71 -13.46
C GLN A 126 -17.43 1.36 -14.95
N PHE A 127 -16.63 0.38 -15.34
CA PHE A 127 -16.54 -0.08 -16.73
C PHE A 127 -17.48 -1.24 -17.08
N GLY A 128 -18.41 -1.62 -16.19
CA GLY A 128 -19.37 -2.70 -16.47
C GLY A 128 -18.73 -4.07 -16.69
N LEU A 129 -17.53 -4.29 -16.12
CA LEU A 129 -16.78 -5.54 -16.20
C LEU A 129 -16.95 -6.39 -14.94
N GLU A 130 -17.97 -6.10 -14.13
CA GLU A 130 -18.36 -6.97 -13.03
C GLU A 130 -18.55 -8.38 -13.59
N PRO A 131 -18.05 -9.43 -12.91
CA PRO A 131 -18.44 -10.77 -13.28
C PRO A 131 -19.97 -10.80 -13.20
N THR A 132 -20.63 -11.05 -14.33
CA THR A 132 -22.03 -11.41 -14.32
C THR A 132 -22.10 -12.66 -13.47
N VAL A 133 -22.39 -12.50 -12.17
CA VAL A 133 -22.99 -13.57 -11.39
C VAL A 133 -24.37 -13.67 -12.00
N THR A 134 -24.45 -14.35 -13.15
CA THR A 134 -25.72 -14.85 -13.64
C THR A 134 -26.19 -15.68 -12.48
N ALA A 135 -27.20 -15.20 -11.75
CA ALA A 135 -28.03 -16.02 -10.89
C ALA A 135 -28.80 -17.00 -11.79
N GLY A 136 -28.06 -17.80 -12.57
CA GLY A 136 -28.54 -18.96 -13.24
C GLY A 136 -28.59 -20.02 -12.17
N THR A 137 -29.80 -20.26 -11.70
CA THR A 137 -30.26 -21.50 -11.09
C THR A 137 -29.21 -22.61 -11.21
N LEU A 138 -28.39 -22.80 -10.17
CA LEU A 138 -27.75 -24.09 -9.96
C LEU A 138 -28.91 -25.08 -9.75
N PRO A 139 -29.04 -26.15 -10.53
CA PRO A 139 -29.88 -27.27 -10.14
C PRO A 139 -29.20 -27.93 -8.94
N GLY A 140 -29.37 -27.38 -7.74
CA GLY A 140 -28.85 -27.92 -6.50
C GLY A 140 -28.11 -26.92 -5.59
N GLY A 141 -28.87 -26.09 -4.87
CA GLY A 141 -28.59 -25.71 -3.48
C GLY A 141 -27.44 -24.71 -3.15
N PRO A 142 -27.55 -23.97 -2.04
CA PRO A 142 -26.53 -23.02 -1.61
C PRO A 142 -25.35 -23.72 -0.90
N LEU A 143 -24.15 -23.62 -1.47
CA LEU A 143 -22.91 -23.91 -0.75
C LEU A 143 -22.46 -22.68 0.04
N TRP A 144 -23.25 -22.31 1.05
CA TRP A 144 -22.73 -21.61 2.23
C TRP A 144 -22.49 -22.66 3.30
N THR A 145 -21.33 -23.30 3.30
CA THR A 145 -20.83 -23.98 4.49
C THR A 145 -19.62 -23.20 4.98
N ALA A 146 -19.92 -22.36 5.97
CA ALA A 146 -18.96 -21.86 6.94
C ALA A 146 -18.07 -23.03 7.39
N ARG A 147 -16.76 -22.89 7.20
CA ARG A 147 -15.79 -23.80 7.82
C ARG A 147 -15.55 -23.32 9.25
N GLU A 148 -16.56 -23.49 10.10
CA GLU A 148 -16.40 -23.44 11.55
C GLU A 148 -15.85 -24.79 12.04
N THR A 149 -14.66 -24.72 12.65
CA THR A 149 -14.15 -25.53 13.78
C THR A 149 -14.45 -27.03 13.84
N ALA A 150 -13.40 -27.83 13.61
CA ALA A 150 -13.13 -29.05 14.39
C ALA A 150 -11.66 -29.48 14.23
N GLY A 151 -10.79 -29.03 15.14
CA GLY A 151 -9.63 -29.80 15.63
C GLY A 151 -9.92 -30.04 17.10
N ALA A 152 -10.33 -31.26 17.45
CA ALA A 152 -9.49 -32.34 17.98
C ALA A 152 -9.27 -32.18 19.49
#